data_AF-A0A2V8TKC3-F1
#
_entry.id   AF-A0A2V8TKC3-F1
#
_cell.length_a   1.000
_cell.length_b   1.000
_cell.length_c   1.000
_cell.angle_alpha   90.00
_cell.angle_beta   90.00
_cell.angle_gamma   90.00
#
_symmetry.space_group_name_H-M   'P 1'
#
loop_
_entity.id
_entity.type
_entity.pdbx_description
1 polymer ?
#
loop_
_entity_poly.entity_id
_entity_poly.type
_entity_poly.pdbx_seq_one_letter_code
_entity_poly.pdbx_strand_id
1 'polypeptide(L)'
;RAVTGISPFEIEVSGAGCFPSPRNPRVLWVGFSAVPEALKQLYANLEDELAREGFPREKRKFSPHLTIGRIRSPHNSALVAESLIATGFTSETFDATEIIVMRSDLKPTGSIYTRQAVIGLD
;
A
#
# COMPACT_ATOMS: atom_id res chain seq x y z
N ARG A 1 12.99 5.19 15.36
CA ARG A 1 12.32 6.51 15.46
C ARG A 1 10.89 6.40 14.95
N ALA A 2 10.66 6.16 13.66
CA ALA A 2 9.29 6.10 13.14
C ALA A 2 8.40 4.99 13.76
N VAL A 3 9.01 3.85 14.14
CA VAL A 3 8.33 2.73 14.81
C VAL A 3 8.12 2.91 16.32
N THR A 4 8.75 3.94 16.92
CA THR A 4 8.76 4.09 18.37
C THR A 4 7.36 4.37 18.91
N GLY A 5 6.93 3.61 19.91
CA GLY A 5 5.59 3.66 20.49
C GLY A 5 4.50 2.98 19.64
N ILE A 6 4.88 2.27 18.57
CA ILE A 6 3.95 1.50 17.74
C ILE A 6 4.15 0.03 18.04
N SER A 7 3.23 -0.57 18.79
CA SER A 7 3.22 -2.02 19.00
C SER A 7 2.71 -2.77 17.77
N PRO A 8 3.05 -4.07 17.62
CA PRO A 8 2.43 -4.92 16.63
C PRO A 8 0.90 -4.81 16.62
N PHE A 9 0.31 -4.82 15.44
CA PHE A 9 -1.12 -4.63 15.27
C PHE A 9 -1.68 -5.55 14.18
N GLU A 10 -2.92 -5.97 14.37
CA GLU A 10 -3.63 -6.82 13.43
C GLU A 10 -4.01 -6.02 12.17
N ILE A 11 -3.86 -6.67 11.02
CA ILE A 11 -4.30 -6.19 9.72
C ILE A 11 -5.30 -7.19 9.13
N GLU A 12 -6.41 -6.65 8.64
CA GLU A 12 -7.28 -7.30 7.67
C GLU A 12 -7.28 -6.48 6.39
N VAL A 13 -6.94 -7.10 5.26
CA VAL A 13 -7.07 -6.46 3.95
C VAL A 13 -8.47 -6.76 3.45
N SER A 14 -9.30 -5.73 3.31
CA SER A 14 -10.67 -5.87 2.84
C SER A 14 -11.07 -4.75 1.87
N GLY A 15 -11.94 -5.12 0.94
CA GLY A 15 -12.36 -4.28 -0.17
C GLY A 15 -11.39 -4.32 -1.35
N ALA A 16 -11.94 -4.01 -2.52
CA ALA A 16 -11.20 -3.96 -3.78
C ALA A 16 -11.58 -2.71 -4.57
N GLY A 17 -10.67 -2.24 -5.41
CA GLY A 17 -10.84 -1.01 -6.14
C GLY A 17 -9.84 -0.80 -7.25
N CYS A 18 -9.86 0.40 -7.81
CA CYS A 18 -8.93 0.81 -8.84
C CYS A 18 -8.60 2.29 -8.77
N PHE A 19 -7.48 2.66 -9.41
CA PHE A 19 -7.11 4.05 -9.64
C PHE A 19 -6.93 4.34 -11.15
N PRO A 20 -7.22 5.57 -11.60
CA PRO A 20 -7.87 6.64 -10.84
C PRO A 20 -9.38 6.44 -10.68
N SER A 21 -10.04 5.73 -11.62
CA SER A 21 -11.47 5.43 -11.55
C SER A 21 -11.85 4.20 -12.39
N PRO A 22 -13.00 3.56 -12.13
CA PRO A 22 -13.45 2.38 -12.88
C PRO A 22 -13.66 2.64 -14.38
N ARG A 23 -13.94 3.89 -14.77
CA ARG A 23 -14.13 4.26 -16.19
C ARG A 23 -12.83 4.17 -16.99
N ASN A 24 -11.68 4.44 -16.37
CA ASN A 24 -10.38 4.40 -17.03
C ASN A 24 -9.30 3.89 -16.06
N PRO A 25 -9.38 2.61 -15.64
CA PRO A 25 -8.54 2.09 -14.60
C PRO A 25 -7.12 1.85 -15.12
N ARG A 26 -6.14 2.04 -14.24
CA ARG A 26 -4.71 1.84 -14.48
C ARG A 26 -4.07 0.93 -13.45
N VAL A 27 -4.54 1.03 -12.20
CA VAL A 27 -4.09 0.20 -11.09
C VAL A 27 -5.30 -0.49 -10.50
N LEU A 28 -5.20 -1.79 -10.29
CA LEU A 28 -6.15 -2.60 -9.54
C LEU A 28 -5.55 -2.89 -8.17
N TRP A 29 -6.35 -2.76 -7.11
CA TRP A 29 -5.88 -2.93 -5.74
C TRP A 29 -6.91 -3.59 -4.84
N VAL A 30 -6.41 -4.19 -3.76
CA VAL A 30 -7.18 -4.53 -2.56
C VAL A 30 -6.71 -3.64 -1.42
N GLY A 31 -7.60 -3.32 -0.49
CA GLY A 31 -7.40 -2.23 0.44
C GLY A 31 -7.78 -2.57 1.87
N PHE A 32 -8.28 -1.56 2.56
CA PHE A 32 -8.75 -1.67 3.93
C PHE A 32 -10.14 -1.06 3.98
N SER A 33 -11.14 -1.82 4.44
CA SER A 33 -12.45 -1.24 4.77
C SER A 33 -12.37 -0.34 5.99
N ALA A 34 -11.50 -0.67 6.95
CA ALA A 34 -11.11 0.14 8.09
C ALA A 34 -9.58 0.13 8.24
N VAL A 35 -8.93 1.29 8.07
CA VAL A 35 -7.48 1.42 8.22
C VAL A 35 -7.12 1.42 9.71
N PRO A 36 -6.24 0.52 10.20
CA PRO A 36 -5.79 0.52 11.59
C PRO A 36 -5.17 1.86 11.99
N GLU A 37 -5.48 2.35 13.19
CA GLU A 37 -4.95 3.63 13.66
C GLU A 37 -3.42 3.59 13.80
N ALA A 38 -2.87 2.45 14.24
CA ALA A 38 -1.44 2.21 14.28
C ALA A 38 -0.76 2.38 12.91
N LEU A 39 -1.41 1.95 11.82
CA LEU A 39 -0.88 2.13 10.47
C LEU A 39 -0.89 3.61 10.04
N LYS A 40 -1.92 4.38 10.43
CA LYS A 40 -1.96 5.83 10.17
C LYS A 40 -0.90 6.58 10.96
N GLN A 41 -0.73 6.22 12.24
CA GLN A 41 0.30 6.79 13.10
C GLN A 41 1.70 6.46 12.57
N LEU A 42 1.94 5.22 12.18
CA LEU A 42 3.21 4.79 11.57
C LEU A 42 3.50 5.58 10.28
N TYR A 43 2.50 5.76 9.41
CA TYR A 43 2.64 6.59 8.21
C TYR A 43 2.99 8.05 8.56
N ALA A 44 2.29 8.66 9.53
CA ALA A 44 2.58 10.03 9.96
C ALA A 44 4.00 10.16 10.55
N ASN A 45 4.42 9.21 11.38
CA ASN A 45 5.76 9.17 11.95
C ASN A 45 6.83 9.03 10.86
N LEU A 46 6.60 8.18 9.85
CA LEU A 46 7.51 8.03 8.71
C LEU A 46 7.63 9.35 7.92
N GLU A 47 6.52 10.00 7.60
CA GLU A 47 6.51 11.29 6.90
C GLU A 47 7.26 12.37 7.68
N ASP A 48 7.09 12.41 9.01
CA ASP A 48 7.77 13.36 9.89
C ASP A 48 9.28 13.14 9.94
N GLU A 49 9.73 11.90 10.19
CA GLU A 49 11.15 11.58 10.26
C GLU A 49 11.84 11.76 8.91
N LEU A 50 11.22 11.30 7.81
CA LEU A 50 11.78 11.47 6.46
C LEU A 50 11.88 12.95 6.07
N ALA A 51 10.89 13.77 6.44
CA ALA A 51 10.96 15.21 6.19
C ALA A 51 12.12 15.89 6.92
N ARG A 52 12.44 15.46 8.14
CA ARG A 52 13.60 15.99 8.89
C ARG A 52 14.93 15.62 8.24
N GLU A 53 15.00 14.47 7.58
CA GLU A 53 16.16 14.03 6.79
C GLU A 53 16.19 14.64 5.36
N GLY A 54 15.27 15.55 5.05
CA GLY A 54 15.26 16.32 3.80
C GLY A 54 14.42 15.73 2.66
N PHE A 55 13.65 14.67 2.91
CA PHE A 55 12.72 14.12 1.91
C PHE A 55 11.43 14.94 1.84
N PRO A 56 10.86 15.19 0.64
CA PRO A 56 9.59 15.89 0.53
C PRO A 56 8.45 15.00 1.03
N ARG A 57 7.52 15.60 1.78
CA ARG A 57 6.27 14.93 2.20
C ARG A 57 5.38 14.59 1.01
N GLU A 58 4.66 13.49 1.11
CA GLU A 58 3.61 13.13 0.16
C GLU A 58 2.42 14.09 0.29
N LYS A 59 1.98 14.65 -0.84
CA LYS A 59 0.88 15.63 -0.88
C LYS A 59 -0.48 14.96 -1.02
N ARG A 60 -0.51 13.73 -1.54
CA ARG A 60 -1.74 12.96 -1.71
C ARG A 60 -2.18 12.41 -0.36
N LYS A 61 -3.50 12.30 -0.20
CA LYS A 61 -4.08 11.61 0.96
C LYS A 61 -3.58 10.17 1.02
N PHE A 62 -3.08 9.77 2.18
CA PHE A 62 -2.70 8.38 2.43
C PHE A 62 -3.89 7.45 2.17
N SER A 63 -3.67 6.50 1.29
CA SER A 63 -4.65 5.49 0.86
C SER A 63 -3.91 4.15 0.85
N PRO A 64 -3.79 3.47 2.00
CA PRO A 64 -3.06 2.20 2.07
C PRO A 64 -3.77 1.16 1.20
N HIS A 65 -3.00 0.48 0.36
CA HIS A 65 -3.52 -0.50 -0.60
C HIS A 65 -2.42 -1.45 -1.03
N LEU A 66 -2.81 -2.64 -1.47
CA LEU A 66 -1.97 -3.60 -2.16
C LEU A 66 -2.31 -3.55 -3.64
N THR A 67 -1.35 -3.12 -4.47
CA THR A 67 -1.51 -3.22 -5.93
C THR A 67 -1.47 -4.69 -6.35
N ILE A 68 -2.55 -5.20 -6.93
CA ILE A 68 -2.64 -6.58 -7.41
C ILE A 68 -2.47 -6.68 -8.93
N GLY A 69 -2.66 -5.56 -9.65
CA GLY A 69 -2.55 -5.55 -11.10
C GLY A 69 -2.39 -4.15 -11.66
N ARG A 70 -1.77 -4.06 -12.84
CA ARG A 70 -1.68 -2.83 -13.64
C ARG A 70 -2.20 -3.08 -15.03
N ILE A 71 -3.16 -2.27 -15.46
CA ILE A 71 -3.80 -2.39 -16.76
C ILE A 71 -2.90 -1.74 -17.82
N ARG A 72 -2.46 -2.54 -18.80
CA ARG A 72 -1.62 -2.09 -19.92
C ARG A 72 -2.39 -1.82 -21.20
N SER A 73 -3.57 -2.42 -21.35
CA SER A 73 -4.46 -2.23 -22.51
C SER A 73 -5.81 -1.68 -22.06
N PRO A 74 -6.37 -0.68 -22.75
CA PRO A 74 -7.68 -0.14 -22.41
C PRO A 74 -8.82 -1.12 -22.70
N HIS A 75 -8.60 -2.14 -23.54
CA HIS A 75 -9.61 -3.10 -23.95
C HIS A 75 -10.21 -3.84 -22.73
N ASN A 76 -11.53 -3.72 -22.55
CA ASN A 76 -12.29 -4.25 -21.41
C ASN A 76 -11.78 -3.82 -20.02
N SER A 77 -10.97 -2.76 -19.94
CA SER A 77 -10.36 -2.33 -18.68
C SER A 77 -11.38 -1.97 -17.60
N ALA A 78 -12.46 -1.27 -17.99
CA ALA A 78 -13.56 -0.92 -17.09
C ALA A 78 -14.27 -2.17 -16.55
N LEU A 79 -14.61 -3.12 -17.43
CA LEU A 79 -15.26 -4.38 -17.05
C LEU A 79 -14.42 -5.18 -16.04
N VAL A 80 -13.09 -5.23 -16.23
CA VAL A 80 -12.18 -5.91 -15.29
C VAL A 80 -12.20 -5.23 -13.92
N ALA A 81 -12.13 -3.89 -13.88
CA ALA A 81 -12.17 -3.16 -12.61
C ALA A 81 -13.53 -3.30 -11.90
N GLU A 82 -14.64 -3.18 -12.64
CA GLU A 82 -15.99 -3.36 -12.12
C GLU A 82 -16.19 -4.78 -11.57
N SER A 83 -15.69 -5.79 -12.29
CA SER A 83 -15.75 -7.19 -11.84
C SER A 83 -14.97 -7.39 -10.54
N LEU A 84 -13.74 -6.86 -10.44
CA LEU A 84 -12.95 -6.92 -9.20
C LEU A 84 -13.67 -6.26 -8.02
N ILE A 85 -14.23 -5.06 -8.25
CA ILE A 85 -14.97 -4.32 -7.20
C ILE A 85 -16.19 -5.11 -6.74
N ALA A 86 -16.95 -5.68 -7.68
CA ALA A 86 -18.16 -6.46 -7.39
C ALA A 86 -17.85 -7.78 -6.67
N THR A 87 -16.75 -8.45 -7.03
CA THR A 87 -16.28 -9.65 -6.31
C THR A 87 -15.84 -9.29 -4.89
N GLY A 88 -15.21 -8.13 -4.71
CA GLY A 88 -14.62 -7.75 -3.44
C GLY A 88 -13.43 -8.66 -3.06
N PHE A 89 -12.89 -8.43 -1.87
CA PHE A 89 -11.83 -9.24 -1.29
C PHE A 89 -11.82 -9.04 0.22
N THR A 90 -11.57 -10.10 0.97
CA THR A 90 -11.26 -10.07 2.40
C THR A 90 -10.18 -11.12 2.66
N SER A 91 -9.07 -10.74 3.27
CA SER A 91 -8.01 -11.67 3.70
C SER A 91 -8.33 -12.28 5.06
N GLU A 92 -7.58 -13.33 5.42
CA GLU A 92 -7.40 -13.65 6.85
C GLU A 92 -6.69 -12.50 7.55
N THR A 93 -6.85 -12.42 8.87
CA THR A 93 -6.11 -11.45 9.68
C THR A 93 -4.68 -11.90 9.90
N PHE A 94 -3.77 -10.94 10.01
CA PHE A 94 -2.37 -11.21 10.34
C PHE A 94 -1.77 -10.03 11.10
N ASP A 95 -0.76 -10.31 11.91
CA ASP A 95 -0.05 -9.28 12.65
C ASP A 95 1.02 -8.61 11.79
N ALA A 96 0.97 -7.29 11.71
CA ALA A 96 2.11 -6.48 11.30
C ALA A 96 3.06 -6.33 12.49
N THR A 97 4.26 -6.88 12.37
CA THR A 97 5.28 -6.89 13.43
C THR A 97 6.53 -6.10 13.07
N GLU A 98 6.71 -5.73 11.80
CA GLU A 98 7.90 -5.05 11.31
C GLU A 98 7.61 -4.16 10.11
N ILE A 99 8.49 -3.17 9.89
CA ILE A 99 8.63 -2.47 8.62
C ILE A 99 9.88 -2.94 7.89
N ILE A 100 9.79 -3.00 6.57
CA ILE A 100 10.90 -3.40 5.71
C ILE A 100 11.24 -2.24 4.79
N VAL A 101 12.50 -1.78 4.85
CA VAL A 101 13.01 -0.80 3.88
C VAL A 101 13.39 -1.54 2.60
N MET A 102 12.75 -1.18 1.49
CA MET A 102 12.91 -1.86 0.22
C MET A 102 13.58 -0.93 -0.80
N ARG A 103 14.61 -1.42 -1.50
CA ARG A 103 15.14 -0.79 -2.71
C ARG A 103 14.48 -1.39 -3.94
N SER A 104 14.14 -0.55 -4.92
CA SER A 104 13.55 -0.94 -6.20
C SER A 104 14.46 -0.48 -7.33
N ASP A 105 15.10 -1.44 -8.00
CA ASP A 105 15.97 -1.20 -9.15
C ASP A 105 15.17 -1.48 -10.44
N LEU A 106 14.84 -0.42 -11.20
CA LEU A 106 14.03 -0.53 -12.42
C LEU A 106 14.84 -1.13 -13.58
N LYS A 107 14.34 -2.21 -14.17
CA LYS A 107 14.86 -2.80 -15.41
C LYS A 107 13.80 -2.80 -16.51
N PRO A 108 14.18 -2.97 -17.79
CA PRO A 108 13.23 -3.10 -18.89
C PRO A 108 12.21 -4.24 -18.69
N THR A 109 12.59 -5.31 -17.99
CA THR A 109 11.74 -6.46 -17.69
C THR A 109 10.86 -6.28 -16.44
N GLY A 110 11.03 -5.19 -15.69
CA GLY A 110 10.36 -4.93 -14.42
C GLY A 110 11.32 -4.52 -13.31
N SER A 111 10.78 -4.23 -12.13
CA SER A 111 11.58 -3.86 -10.97
C SER A 111 12.15 -5.08 -10.25
N ILE A 112 13.41 -4.99 -9.82
CA ILE A 112 14.00 -5.92 -8.86
C ILE A 112 13.95 -5.28 -7.48
N TYR A 113 13.42 -6.01 -6.50
CA TYR A 113 13.30 -5.55 -5.13
C TYR A 113 14.37 -6.18 -4.24
N THR A 114 14.99 -5.38 -3.38
CA THR A 114 15.99 -5.84 -2.40
C THR A 114 15.65 -5.29 -1.02
N ARG A 115 15.54 -6.16 -0.01
CA ARG A 115 15.42 -5.75 1.40
C ARG A 115 16.71 -5.07 1.83
N GLN A 116 16.63 -3.83 2.32
CA GLN A 116 17.77 -3.07 2.83
C GLN A 116 17.87 -3.15 4.34
N ALA A 117 16.73 -3.09 5.02
CA ALA A 117 16.64 -3.17 6.48
C ALA A 117 15.29 -3.73 6.90
N VAL A 118 15.27 -4.29 8.11
CA VAL A 118 14.09 -4.81 8.78
C VAL A 118 14.08 -4.19 10.17
N ILE A 119 12.98 -3.54 10.53
CA ILE A 119 12.84 -2.84 11.81
C ILE A 119 11.56 -3.34 12.45
N GLY A 120 11.70 -4.02 13.59
CA GLY A 120 10.55 -4.45 14.39
C GLY A 120 9.75 -3.26 14.91
N LEU A 121 8.44 -3.47 15.04
CA LEU A 121 7.57 -2.65 15.86
C LEU A 121 7.88 -2.91 17.35
N ASP A 122 7.51 -1.98 18.22
CA ASP A 122 7.90 -1.95 19.64
C ASP A 122 7.16 -3.00 20.50
#